data_AF-A0A9P6VSX2-F1
#
_entry.id   AF-A0A9P6VSX2-F1
#
_cell.length_a   1.000
_cell.length_b   1.000
_cell.length_c   1.000
_cell.angle_alpha   90.00
_cell.angle_beta   90.00
_cell.angle_gamma   90.00
#
_symmetry.space_group_name_H-M   'P 1'
#
loop_
_entity.id
_entity.type
_entity.pdbx_description
1 polymer ?
#
loop_
_entity_poly.entity_id
_entity_poly.type
_entity_poly.pdbx_seq_one_letter_code
_entity_poly.pdbx_strand_id
1 'polypeptide(L)'
;MSKHNDVLAMDPEQLQLSKLDLITLLFTTNELFKEQKALSIRFFQKLNQICHKGSLLLIVESAGSYSHITVGTKKFPLQFLIDTILCGQRGHESKGDWEIIDQNDSVWYRCGNRLDYPIKLENMRVFYRLYRKKTDSK
;
A
#
# COMPACT_ATOMS: atom_id res chain seq x y z
N MET A 1 23.30 17.41 -10.16
CA MET A 1 22.69 16.08 -9.92
C MET A 1 21.44 16.29 -9.08
N SER A 2 20.26 15.96 -9.61
CA SER A 2 19.04 15.96 -8.80
C SER A 2 19.20 14.91 -7.72
N LYS A 3 19.15 15.29 -6.45
CA LYS A 3 19.18 14.36 -5.32
C LYS A 3 17.88 13.56 -5.40
N HIS A 4 17.96 12.28 -5.72
CA HIS A 4 16.79 11.40 -5.62
C HIS A 4 16.43 11.32 -4.13
N ASN A 5 15.23 11.77 -3.76
CA ASN A 5 14.77 11.73 -2.38
C ASN A 5 14.19 10.35 -2.08
N ASP A 6 14.65 9.73 -0.99
CA ASP A 6 14.10 8.46 -0.49
C ASP A 6 12.81 8.74 0.29
N VAL A 7 11.68 8.28 -0.25
CA VAL A 7 10.34 8.45 0.34
C VAL A 7 10.25 7.95 1.79
N LEU A 8 11.05 6.94 2.15
CA LEU A 8 11.09 6.39 3.51
C LEU A 8 11.87 7.28 4.48
N ALA A 9 12.82 8.08 3.96
CA ALA A 9 13.64 9.02 4.73
C ALA A 9 13.06 10.44 4.76
N MET A 10 12.15 10.79 3.84
CA MET A 10 11.53 12.10 3.78
C MET A 10 10.66 12.39 5.00
N ASP A 11 10.67 13.64 5.44
CA ASP A 11 9.78 14.12 6.50
C ASP A 11 8.35 14.38 5.96
N PRO A 12 7.35 14.54 6.85
CA PRO A 12 5.96 14.81 6.47
C PRO A 12 5.76 16.06 5.60
N GLU A 13 6.57 17.10 5.78
CA GLU A 13 6.44 18.38 5.10
C GLU A 13 6.92 18.25 3.65
N GLN A 14 7.99 17.50 3.43
CA GLN A 14 8.50 17.13 2.12
C GLN A 14 7.51 16.26 1.35
N LEU A 15 6.84 15.33 2.04
CA LEU A 15 5.81 14.45 1.44
C LEU A 15 4.46 15.16 1.23
N GLN A 16 4.23 16.28 1.92
CA GLN A 16 2.99 17.06 1.87
C GLN A 16 1.73 16.22 2.15
N LEU A 17 1.83 15.17 2.97
CA LEU A 17 0.79 14.14 3.14
C LEU A 17 -0.58 14.71 3.57
N SER A 18 -0.59 15.82 4.30
CA SER A 18 -1.81 16.48 4.78
C SER A 18 -2.60 17.20 3.68
N LYS A 19 -2.01 17.38 2.49
CA LYS A 19 -2.61 18.04 1.34
C LYS A 19 -3.04 17.07 0.24
N LEU A 20 -2.79 15.78 0.40
CA LEU A 20 -3.03 14.78 -0.64
C LEU A 20 -4.42 14.17 -0.50
N ASP A 21 -5.21 14.28 -1.58
CA ASP A 21 -6.53 13.64 -1.66
C ASP A 21 -6.42 12.16 -2.08
N LEU A 22 -5.40 11.81 -2.86
CA LEU A 22 -5.14 10.46 -3.34
C LEU A 22 -3.65 10.14 -3.28
N ILE A 23 -3.32 8.99 -2.68
CA ILE A 23 -1.98 8.42 -2.63
C ILE A 23 -2.03 7.06 -3.32
N THR A 24 -1.06 6.78 -4.20
CA THR A 24 -0.98 5.52 -4.93
C THR A 24 0.35 4.82 -4.69
N LEU A 25 0.32 3.56 -4.30
CA LEU A 25 1.49 2.67 -4.26
C LEU A 25 1.24 1.56 -5.28
N LEU A 26 1.98 1.59 -6.39
CA LEU A 26 1.75 0.72 -7.55
C LEU A 26 2.99 -0.14 -7.79
N PHE A 27 2.94 -1.42 -7.43
CA PHE A 27 4.02 -2.41 -7.64
C PHE A 27 5.34 -2.07 -6.94
N THR A 28 5.26 -1.36 -5.81
CA THR A 28 6.44 -0.97 -5.01
C THR A 28 6.35 -1.45 -3.57
N THR A 29 5.18 -1.94 -3.13
CA THR A 29 4.94 -2.10 -1.70
C THR A 29 5.70 -3.31 -1.17
N ASN A 30 5.77 -4.38 -1.95
CA ASN A 30 6.55 -5.57 -1.59
C ASN A 30 8.02 -5.23 -1.38
N GLU A 31 8.61 -4.45 -2.28
CA GLU A 31 10.02 -4.05 -2.29
C GLU A 31 10.35 -3.18 -1.08
N LEU A 32 9.50 -2.19 -0.77
CA LEU A 32 9.67 -1.34 0.42
C LEU A 32 9.78 -2.19 1.70
N PHE A 33 8.85 -3.14 1.90
CA PHE A 33 8.86 -4.00 3.08
C PHE A 33 9.99 -5.02 3.08
N LYS A 34 10.43 -5.50 1.92
CA LYS A 34 11.54 -6.43 1.78
C LYS A 34 12.89 -5.77 2.08
N GLU A 35 13.12 -4.58 1.54
CA GLU A 35 14.39 -3.85 1.67
C GLU A 35 14.50 -3.15 3.03
N GLN A 36 13.46 -2.41 3.42
CA GLN A 36 13.49 -1.56 4.62
C GLN A 36 12.20 -1.69 5.44
N LYS A 37 11.96 -2.87 6.02
CA LYS A 37 10.74 -3.19 6.79
C LYS A 37 10.38 -2.15 7.86
N ALA A 38 11.34 -1.76 8.69
CA ALA A 38 11.09 -0.83 9.80
C ALA A 38 10.70 0.56 9.31
N LEU A 39 11.38 1.09 8.29
CA LEU A 39 11.05 2.39 7.71
C LEU A 39 9.73 2.35 6.93
N SER A 40 9.43 1.23 6.29
CA SER A 40 8.14 1.01 5.63
C SER A 40 6.99 1.07 6.64
N ILE A 41 7.09 0.36 7.76
CA ILE A 41 6.09 0.45 8.84
C ILE A 41 5.93 1.90 9.31
N ARG A 42 7.04 2.63 9.52
CA ARG A 42 7.01 4.05 9.89
C ARG A 42 6.35 4.93 8.83
N PHE A 43 6.57 4.65 7.55
CA PHE A 43 5.92 5.35 6.45
C PHE A 43 4.40 5.18 6.51
N PHE A 44 3.89 3.95 6.66
CA PHE A 44 2.44 3.73 6.84
C PHE A 44 1.89 4.38 8.12
N GLN A 45 2.67 4.41 9.21
CA GLN A 45 2.30 5.16 10.42
C GLN A 45 2.25 6.68 10.19
N LYS A 46 3.11 7.24 9.32
CA LYS A 46 3.01 8.66 8.91
C LYS A 46 1.70 8.92 8.15
N LEU A 47 1.29 8.01 7.27
CA LEU A 47 -0.01 8.12 6.58
C LEU A 47 -1.17 8.18 7.58
N ASN A 48 -1.13 7.33 8.62
CA ASN A 48 -2.11 7.38 9.72
C ASN A 48 -2.16 8.74 10.42
N GLN A 49 -1.00 9.32 10.72
CA GLN A 49 -0.91 10.53 11.55
C GLN A 49 -1.22 11.83 10.79
N ILE A 50 -0.87 11.90 9.50
CA ILE A 50 -0.75 13.19 8.80
C ILE A 50 -1.77 13.35 7.68
N CYS A 51 -2.23 12.27 7.04
CA CYS A 51 -3.22 12.38 5.97
C CYS A 51 -4.53 12.96 6.51
N HIS A 52 -5.15 13.84 5.71
CA HIS A 52 -6.40 14.47 6.08
C HIS A 52 -7.56 13.46 5.99
N LYS A 53 -8.66 13.78 6.68
CA LYS A 53 -9.86 12.94 6.68
C LYS A 53 -10.45 12.87 5.28
N GLY A 54 -10.80 11.67 4.84
CA GLY A 54 -11.30 11.45 3.48
C GLY A 54 -10.21 11.21 2.43
N SER A 55 -8.91 11.39 2.71
CA SER A 55 -7.83 10.95 1.82
C SER A 55 -8.03 9.51 1.38
N LEU A 56 -7.71 9.23 0.13
CA LEU A 56 -7.69 7.89 -0.43
C LEU A 56 -6.25 7.36 -0.51
N LEU A 57 -6.08 6.08 -0.21
CA LEU A 57 -4.86 5.34 -0.44
C LEU A 57 -5.18 4.11 -1.29
N LEU A 58 -4.65 4.07 -2.51
CA LEU A 58 -4.73 2.93 -3.41
C LEU A 58 -3.41 2.17 -3.40
N ILE A 59 -3.46 0.89 -3.04
CA ILE A 59 -2.34 -0.03 -3.17
C ILE A 59 -2.70 -1.06 -4.24
N VAL A 60 -1.84 -1.19 -5.24
CA VAL A 60 -1.91 -2.24 -6.25
C VAL A 60 -0.58 -2.97 -6.28
N GLU A 61 -0.62 -4.29 -6.23
CA GLU A 61 0.58 -5.09 -6.15
C GLU A 61 0.37 -6.47 -6.79
N SER A 62 1.47 -7.11 -7.17
CA SER A 62 1.47 -8.49 -7.65
C SER A 62 0.82 -9.46 -6.65
N ALA A 63 -0.14 -10.26 -7.12
CA ALA A 63 -0.81 -11.29 -6.33
C ALA A 63 -0.13 -12.65 -6.53
N GLY A 64 0.60 -13.14 -5.51
CA GLY A 64 1.28 -14.43 -5.60
C GLY A 64 2.20 -14.75 -4.41
N SER A 65 2.99 -15.82 -4.54
CA SER A 65 3.89 -16.31 -3.48
C SER A 65 4.96 -15.30 -3.03
N TYR A 66 5.25 -14.27 -3.85
CA TYR A 66 6.21 -13.21 -3.53
C TYR A 66 5.68 -12.17 -2.53
N SER A 67 4.36 -12.11 -2.28
CA SER A 67 3.75 -11.09 -1.42
C SER A 67 3.63 -11.56 0.04
N HIS A 68 4.62 -12.27 0.58
CA HIS A 68 4.60 -12.74 1.98
C HIS A 68 5.60 -11.98 2.84
N ILE A 69 5.19 -11.63 4.06
CA ILE A 69 6.05 -11.09 5.10
C ILE A 69 6.08 -12.01 6.32
N THR A 70 7.26 -12.14 6.93
CA THR A 70 7.43 -12.88 8.19
C THR A 70 7.20 -11.95 9.38
N VAL A 71 6.28 -12.33 10.26
CA VAL A 71 5.99 -11.65 11.53
C VAL A 71 6.20 -12.66 12.66
N GLY A 72 7.24 -12.44 13.49
CA GLY A 72 7.72 -13.45 14.43
C GLY A 72 8.16 -14.71 13.67
N THR A 73 7.51 -15.84 13.94
CA THR A 73 7.79 -17.13 13.29
C THR A 73 6.81 -17.49 12.17
N LYS A 74 5.77 -16.68 11.93
CA LYS A 74 4.70 -16.98 10.96
C LYS A 74 4.83 -16.12 9.71
N LYS A 75 4.50 -16.71 8.56
CA LYS A 75 4.39 -16.00 7.28
C LYS A 75 2.95 -15.60 7.04
N PHE A 76 2.75 -14.35 6.67
CA PHE A 76 1.45 -13.80 6.33
C PHE A 76 1.52 -13.11 4.96
N PRO A 77 0.42 -13.05 4.21
CA PRO A 77 0.32 -12.16 3.07
C PRO A 77 0.57 -10.71 3.49
N LEU A 78 1.29 -9.93 2.69
CA LEU A 78 1.70 -8.56 3.04
C LEU A 78 0.49 -7.66 3.34
N GLN A 79 -0.60 -7.83 2.61
CA GLN A 79 -1.84 -7.08 2.84
C GLN A 79 -2.35 -7.24 4.28
N PHE A 80 -2.13 -8.40 4.93
CA PHE A 80 -2.53 -8.58 6.32
C PHE A 80 -1.80 -7.61 7.26
N LEU A 81 -0.50 -7.39 7.04
CA LEU A 81 0.28 -6.44 7.83
C LEU A 81 -0.17 -5.00 7.57
N ILE A 82 -0.38 -4.65 6.31
CA ILE A 82 -0.82 -3.30 5.93
C ILE A 82 -2.20 -3.00 6.52
N ASP A 83 -3.16 -3.92 6.35
CA ASP A 83 -4.51 -3.83 6.92
C ASP A 83 -4.42 -3.67 8.44
N THR A 84 -3.53 -4.41 9.10
CA THR A 84 -3.33 -4.27 10.56
C THR A 84 -2.80 -2.90 10.97
N ILE A 85 -1.86 -2.32 10.21
CA ILE A 85 -1.28 -1.00 10.51
C ILE A 85 -2.29 0.12 10.26
N LEU A 86 -3.07 0.04 9.18
CA LEU A 86 -3.99 1.10 8.75
C LEU A 86 -5.37 0.99 9.39
N CYS A 87 -5.96 -0.21 9.37
CA CYS A 87 -7.32 -0.49 9.80
C CYS A 87 -7.40 -1.06 11.22
N GLY A 88 -6.27 -1.35 11.86
CA GLY A 88 -6.21 -1.94 13.19
C GLY A 88 -6.25 -3.47 13.16
N GLN A 89 -6.04 -4.08 14.33
CA GLN A 89 -6.05 -5.54 14.46
C GLN A 89 -7.44 -6.10 14.17
N ARG A 90 -7.49 -7.32 13.62
CA ARG A 90 -8.76 -8.05 13.43
C ARG A 90 -9.55 -8.14 14.74
N GLY A 91 -10.83 -7.79 14.71
CA GLY A 91 -11.72 -7.67 15.87
C GLY A 91 -11.59 -6.35 16.64
N HIS A 92 -10.68 -5.47 16.24
CA HIS A 92 -10.45 -4.14 16.83
C HIS A 92 -10.33 -3.06 15.74
N GLU A 93 -11.02 -3.25 14.62
CA GLU A 93 -10.95 -2.39 13.43
C GLU A 93 -11.43 -0.96 13.72
N SER A 94 -12.24 -0.77 14.76
CA SER A 94 -12.64 0.55 15.24
C SER A 94 -11.46 1.43 15.67
N LYS A 95 -10.34 0.81 16.10
CA LYS A 95 -9.11 1.52 16.51
C LYS A 95 -8.23 1.92 15.33
N GLY A 96 -8.51 1.43 14.13
CA GLY A 96 -7.79 1.83 12.92
C GLY A 96 -8.10 3.25 12.48
N ASP A 97 -7.13 3.85 11.81
CA ASP A 97 -7.22 5.19 11.24
C ASP A 97 -7.93 5.22 9.88
N TRP A 98 -7.89 4.09 9.17
CA TRP A 98 -8.42 3.93 7.82
C TRP A 98 -9.47 2.82 7.78
N GLU A 99 -10.30 2.86 6.75
CA GLU A 99 -11.25 1.82 6.39
C GLU A 99 -10.99 1.36 4.96
N ILE A 100 -11.18 0.07 4.68
CA ILE A 100 -11.18 -0.44 3.31
C ILE A 100 -12.54 -0.14 2.70
N ILE A 101 -12.57 0.59 1.59
CA ILE A 101 -13.81 0.92 0.87
C ILE A 101 -13.99 0.10 -0.41
N ASP A 102 -12.91 -0.44 -0.97
CA ASP A 102 -12.96 -1.40 -2.08
C ASP A 102 -11.70 -2.28 -2.08
N GLN A 103 -11.81 -3.52 -2.53
CA GLN A 103 -10.67 -4.44 -2.57
C GLN A 103 -10.89 -5.64 -3.48
N ASN A 104 -9.79 -6.22 -3.96
CA ASN A 104 -9.79 -7.54 -4.56
C ASN A 104 -8.44 -8.22 -4.32
N ASP A 105 -8.44 -9.49 -3.93
CA ASP A 105 -7.22 -10.25 -3.64
C ASP A 105 -6.54 -10.81 -4.89
N SER A 106 -7.22 -10.82 -6.04
CA SER A 106 -6.76 -11.53 -7.23
C SER A 106 -7.54 -11.12 -8.49
N VAL A 107 -7.11 -10.05 -9.15
CA VAL A 107 -7.57 -9.61 -10.47
C VAL A 107 -6.57 -10.04 -11.53
N TRP A 108 -7.04 -10.68 -12.61
CA TRP A 108 -6.21 -10.98 -13.78
C TRP A 108 -6.18 -9.80 -14.74
N TYR A 109 -4.98 -9.29 -15.02
CA TYR A 109 -4.70 -8.45 -16.17
C TYR A 109 -4.17 -9.32 -17.30
N ARG A 110 -4.90 -9.34 -18.42
CA ARG A 110 -4.49 -10.04 -19.64
C ARG A 110 -3.94 -9.02 -20.63
N CYS A 111 -2.71 -9.21 -21.07
CA CYS A 111 -2.09 -8.34 -22.06
C CYS A 111 -2.92 -8.40 -23.35
N GLY A 112 -3.36 -7.23 -23.83
CA GLY A 112 -4.13 -7.15 -25.06
C GLY A 112 -3.27 -7.45 -26.28
N ASN A 113 -3.86 -8.07 -27.30
CA ASN A 113 -3.20 -8.44 -28.55
C ASN A 113 -2.73 -7.23 -29.40
N ARG A 114 -2.99 -6.00 -28.93
CA ARG A 114 -2.61 -4.74 -29.60
C ARG A 114 -1.29 -4.15 -29.08
N LEU A 115 -0.70 -4.76 -28.05
CA LEU A 115 0.57 -4.32 -27.47
C LEU A 115 1.73 -4.95 -28.26
N ASP A 116 2.53 -4.12 -28.92
CA ASP A 116 3.72 -4.53 -29.67
C ASP A 116 4.97 -4.06 -28.91
N TYR A 117 5.64 -5.01 -28.26
CA TYR A 117 6.86 -4.76 -27.48
C TYR A 117 7.97 -5.71 -27.97
N PRO A 118 9.24 -5.27 -27.95
CA PRO A 118 10.38 -6.10 -28.37
C PRO A 118 10.63 -7.31 -27.45
N ILE A 119 9.86 -7.44 -26.36
CA ILE A 119 9.87 -8.56 -25.44
C ILE A 119 8.45 -9.06 -25.22
N LYS A 120 8.30 -10.35 -24.92
CA LYS A 120 7.01 -10.94 -24.58
C LYS A 120 6.49 -10.32 -23.29
N LEU A 121 5.27 -9.78 -23.35
CA LEU A 121 4.54 -9.36 -22.16
C LEU A 121 3.81 -10.56 -21.55
N GLU A 122 3.91 -10.69 -20.23
CA GLU A 122 3.22 -11.74 -19.48
C GLU A 122 1.94 -11.22 -18.84
N ASN A 123 0.92 -12.07 -18.81
CA ASN A 123 -0.28 -11.80 -18.03
C ASN A 123 0.08 -11.72 -16.56
N MET A 124 -0.52 -10.78 -15.84
CA MET A 124 -0.24 -10.57 -14.43
C MET A 124 -1.51 -10.73 -13.62
N ARG A 125 -1.35 -11.22 -12.40
CA ARG A 125 -2.39 -11.20 -11.39
C ARG A 125 -2.02 -10.19 -10.33
N VAL A 126 -2.97 -9.37 -9.92
CA VAL A 126 -2.76 -8.29 -8.95
C VAL A 126 -3.77 -8.39 -7.83
N PHE A 127 -3.40 -7.93 -6.64
CA PHE A 127 -4.36 -7.55 -5.63
C PHE A 127 -4.42 -6.04 -5.57
N TYR A 128 -5.54 -5.52 -5.10
CA TYR A 128 -5.62 -4.13 -4.70
C TYR A 128 -6.38 -3.94 -3.39
N ARG A 129 -6.09 -2.81 -2.77
CA ARG A 129 -6.77 -2.26 -1.62
C ARG A 129 -6.98 -0.78 -1.85
N LEU A 130 -8.23 -0.32 -1.75
CA LEU A 130 -8.58 1.08 -1.69
C LEU A 130 -9.02 1.41 -0.27
N TYR A 131 -8.21 2.20 0.42
CA TYR A 131 -8.50 2.69 1.75
C TYR A 131 -9.00 4.13 1.70
N ARG A 132 -9.81 4.48 2.69
CA ARG A 132 -10.20 5.86 2.99
C ARG A 132 -9.80 6.21 4.42
N LYS A 133 -9.19 7.37 4.63
CA LYS A 133 -8.91 7.90 5.97
C LYS A 133 -10.25 8.24 6.63
N LYS A 134 -10.53 7.63 7.78
CA LYS A 134 -11.84 7.76 8.44
C LYS A 134 -12.18 9.24 8.68
N THR A 135 -13.38 9.64 8.27
CA THR A 135 -13.99 10.88 8.74
C THR A 135 -14.51 10.66 10.16
N ASP A 136 -14.60 11.71 10.98
CA ASP A 136 -15.31 11.54 12.27
C ASP A 136 -16.71 11.01 11.99
N SER A 137 -17.14 10.02 12.77
CA SER A 137 -18.51 9.55 12.75
C SER A 137 -19.42 10.75 13.02
N LYS A 138 -20.32 11.06 12.08
CA LYS A 138 -21.49 11.88 12.40
C LYS A 138 -22.40 11.12 13.35
#